data_AF-A0A350I5L2-F1
#
_entry.id   AF-A0A350I5L2-F1
#
_cell.length_a   1.000
_cell.length_b   1.000
_cell.length_c   1.000
_cell.angle_alpha   90.00
_cell.angle_beta   90.00
_cell.angle_gamma   90.00
#
_symmetry.space_group_name_H-M   'P 1'
#
loop_
_entity.id
_entity.type
_entity.pdbx_description
1 polymer ?
#
loop_
_entity_poly.entity_id
_entity_poly.type
_entity_poly.pdbx_seq_one_letter_code
_entity_poly.pdbx_strand_id
1 'polypeptide(L)'
;MIAKNLDDRLAIIKAIAEKQKNEKARKERLATIRKNTAKVRIVARKKRTAEDKKLSGFTGGQDNVNHYTDASKYAKTYYGETLHETTRHDTDWGDY
;
A
#
# COMPACT_ATOMS: atom_id res chain seq x y z
N MET A 1 25.81 -5.91 8.48
CA MET A 1 26.92 -6.17 9.42
C MET A 1 27.34 -7.63 9.28
N ILE A 2 28.62 -7.89 9.04
CA ILE A 2 29.16 -9.26 9.04
C ILE A 2 29.61 -9.55 10.47
N ALA A 3 29.02 -10.55 11.12
CA ALA A 3 29.33 -10.92 12.51
C ALA A 3 30.76 -11.48 12.60
N LYS A 4 31.61 -10.84 13.40
CA LYS A 4 33.05 -11.13 13.44
C LYS A 4 33.39 -12.18 14.49
N ASN A 5 32.67 -12.20 15.62
CA ASN A 5 32.93 -13.10 16.74
C ASN A 5 31.77 -14.08 16.96
N LEU A 6 32.02 -15.16 17.72
CA LEU A 6 31.01 -16.18 18.02
C LEU A 6 29.80 -15.59 18.77
N ASP A 7 30.05 -14.69 19.71
CA ASP A 7 28.99 -14.05 20.51
C ASP A 7 28.04 -13.21 19.64
N ASP A 8 28.58 -12.47 18.67
CA ASP A 8 27.77 -11.70 17.71
C ASP A 8 26.86 -12.61 16.89
N ARG A 9 27.37 -13.77 16.46
CA ARG A 9 26.59 -14.76 15.70
C ARG A 9 25.47 -15.33 16.55
N LEU A 10 25.75 -15.66 17.81
CA LEU A 10 24.74 -16.17 18.75
C LEU A 10 23.68 -15.11 19.08
N ALA A 11 24.06 -13.84 19.23
CA ALA A 11 23.13 -12.74 19.44
C ALA A 11 22.18 -12.55 18.25
N ILE A 12 22.70 -12.60 17.02
CA ILE A 12 21.90 -12.53 15.80
C ILE A 12 20.93 -13.72 15.71
N ILE A 13 21.39 -14.93 16.01
CA ILE A 13 20.53 -16.13 16.00
C ILE A 13 19.37 -15.99 17.00
N LYS A 14 19.64 -15.51 18.22
CA LYS A 14 18.60 -15.24 19.23
C LYS A 14 17.59 -14.20 18.75
N ALA A 15 18.06 -13.08 18.20
CA ALA A 15 17.20 -12.02 17.68
C ALA A 15 16.31 -12.52 16.52
N ILE A 16 16.85 -13.35 15.62
CA ILE A 16 16.07 -13.97 14.53
C ILE A 16 15.02 -14.93 15.09
N ALA A 17 15.37 -15.76 16.08
CA ALA A 17 14.43 -16.69 16.70
C ALA A 17 13.25 -15.95 17.37
N GLU A 18 13.53 -14.87 18.10
CA GLU A 18 12.49 -14.02 18.69
C GLU A 18 11.61 -13.36 17.63
N LYS A 19 12.22 -12.82 16.55
CA LYS A 19 11.48 -12.25 15.42
C LYS A 19 10.54 -13.27 14.79
N GLN A 20 11.01 -14.49 14.53
CA GLN A 20 10.20 -15.57 13.96
C GLN A 20 9.02 -15.95 14.87
N LYS A 21 9.26 -16.03 16.18
CA LYS A 21 8.20 -16.30 17.17
C LYS A 21 7.13 -15.20 17.15
N ASN A 22 7.55 -13.94 17.13
CA ASN A 22 6.66 -12.79 17.09
C ASN A 22 5.87 -12.71 15.77
N GLU A 23 6.53 -12.99 14.64
CA GLU A 23 5.86 -13.06 13.34
C GLU A 23 4.82 -14.17 13.28
N LYS A 24 5.13 -15.36 13.84
CA LYS A 24 4.16 -16.45 13.92
C LYS A 24 2.93 -16.05 14.73
N ALA A 25 3.12 -15.50 15.92
CA ALA A 25 2.03 -15.01 16.75
C ALA A 25 1.21 -13.91 16.06
N ARG A 26 1.87 -12.99 15.34
CA ARG A 26 1.20 -11.96 14.53
C ARG A 26 0.37 -12.56 13.39
N LYS A 27 0.91 -13.54 12.67
CA LYS A 27 0.20 -14.24 11.58
C LYS A 27 -1.06 -14.93 12.10
N GLU A 28 -0.98 -15.60 13.25
CA GLU A 28 -2.12 -16.26 13.90
C GLU A 28 -3.20 -15.24 14.29
N ARG A 29 -2.81 -14.13 14.93
CA ARG A 29 -3.74 -13.02 15.26
C ARG A 29 -4.39 -12.41 14.01
N LEU A 30 -3.62 -12.19 12.94
CA LEU A 30 -4.17 -11.66 11.70
C LEU A 30 -5.12 -12.66 11.02
N ALA A 31 -4.85 -13.96 11.11
CA ALA A 31 -5.72 -14.99 10.58
C ALA A 31 -7.09 -15.00 11.30
N THR A 32 -7.10 -14.88 12.62
CA THR A 32 -8.36 -14.81 13.39
C THR A 32 -9.14 -13.54 13.07
N ILE A 33 -8.46 -12.38 13.03
CA ILE A 33 -9.06 -11.10 12.65
C ILE A 33 -9.69 -11.20 11.25
N ARG A 34 -8.97 -11.72 10.25
CA ARG A 34 -9.49 -11.89 8.88
C ARG A 34 -10.74 -12.76 8.82
N LYS A 35 -10.78 -13.86 9.59
CA LYS A 35 -11.96 -14.73 9.65
C LYS A 35 -13.17 -13.98 10.27
N ASN A 36 -12.95 -13.25 11.35
CA ASN A 36 -14.01 -12.51 12.03
C ASN A 36 -14.52 -11.34 11.18
N THR A 37 -13.63 -10.57 10.56
CA THR A 37 -14.01 -9.46 9.67
C THR A 37 -14.74 -9.95 8.43
N ALA A 38 -14.36 -11.10 7.87
CA ALA A 38 -15.07 -11.71 6.74
C ALA A 38 -16.54 -12.04 7.09
N LYS A 39 -16.78 -12.61 8.28
CA LYS A 39 -18.15 -12.91 8.76
C LYS A 39 -18.98 -11.64 8.89
N VAL A 40 -18.44 -10.61 9.55
CA VAL A 40 -19.13 -9.31 9.73
C VAL A 40 -19.40 -8.66 8.38
N ARG A 41 -18.43 -8.70 7.45
CA ARG A 41 -18.56 -8.12 6.10
C ARG A 41 -19.70 -8.76 5.30
N ILE A 42 -19.91 -10.07 5.41
CA ILE A 42 -21.01 -10.76 4.71
C ILE A 42 -22.36 -10.28 5.24
N VAL A 43 -22.52 -10.20 6.56
CA VAL A 43 -23.76 -9.72 7.19
C VAL A 43 -24.02 -8.26 6.83
N ALA A 44 -22.99 -7.41 6.91
CA ALA A 44 -23.09 -6.01 6.52
C ALA A 44 -23.53 -5.86 5.06
N ARG A 45 -22.91 -6.60 4.12
CA ARG A 45 -23.27 -6.57 2.69
C ARG A 45 -24.72 -6.93 2.41
N LYS A 46 -25.29 -7.90 3.15
CA LYS A 46 -26.70 -8.31 3.00
C LYS A 46 -27.68 -7.22 3.46
N LYS A 47 -27.29 -6.40 4.43
CA LYS A 47 -28.12 -5.30 4.97
C LYS A 47 -27.99 -3.99 4.21
N ARG A 48 -27.17 -3.93 3.15
CA ARG A 48 -26.94 -2.69 2.39
C ARG A 48 -28.18 -2.31 1.58
N THR A 49 -28.61 -1.07 1.76
CA THR A 49 -29.65 -0.44 0.96
C THR A 49 -29.14 -0.12 -0.47
N ALA A 50 -30.04 0.28 -1.36
CA ALA A 50 -29.68 0.69 -2.72
C ALA A 50 -28.76 1.93 -2.71
N GLU A 51 -29.02 2.89 -1.82
CA GLU A 51 -28.20 4.09 -1.63
C GLU A 51 -26.80 3.74 -1.10
N ASP A 52 -26.70 2.80 -0.14
CA ASP A 52 -25.40 2.32 0.33
C ASP A 52 -24.58 1.75 -0.83
N LYS A 53 -25.20 0.98 -1.73
CA LYS A 53 -24.54 0.35 -2.89
C LYS A 53 -24.03 1.38 -3.89
N LYS A 54 -24.80 2.45 -4.16
CA LYS A 54 -24.34 3.60 -4.95
C LYS A 54 -23.08 4.22 -4.33
N LEU A 55 -23.06 4.34 -3.00
CA LEU A 55 -21.90 4.86 -2.27
C LEU A 55 -20.67 3.92 -2.25
N SER A 56 -20.80 2.60 -2.43
CA SER A 56 -19.58 1.75 -2.58
C SER A 56 -18.89 1.87 -3.92
N GLY A 57 -19.62 2.30 -4.96
CA GLY A 57 -19.01 2.69 -6.23
C GLY A 57 -18.61 4.17 -6.23
N PHE A 58 -18.98 4.93 -5.20
CA PHE A 58 -18.55 6.30 -5.02
C PHE A 58 -17.10 6.27 -4.56
N THR A 59 -16.23 6.53 -5.50
CA THR A 59 -14.78 6.55 -5.32
C THR A 59 -14.28 7.81 -4.61
N GLY A 60 -15.17 8.56 -3.95
CA GLY A 60 -14.81 9.80 -3.26
C GLY A 60 -14.35 10.92 -4.21
N GLY A 61 -14.65 10.83 -5.50
CA GLY A 61 -13.92 11.60 -6.51
C GLY A 61 -12.51 11.03 -6.71
N GLN A 62 -12.40 9.75 -7.10
CA GLN A 62 -11.11 9.19 -7.58
C GLN A 62 -10.55 9.91 -8.79
N ASP A 63 -11.33 10.81 -9.35
CA ASP A 63 -10.79 11.93 -10.06
C ASP A 63 -9.98 12.81 -9.06
N ASN A 64 -8.70 12.46 -8.84
CA ASN A 64 -7.65 13.34 -8.27
C ASN A 64 -7.90 14.79 -8.69
N VAL A 65 -8.48 15.60 -7.81
CA VAL A 65 -8.88 16.99 -8.11
C VAL A 65 -7.78 17.79 -8.80
N ASN A 66 -6.50 17.46 -8.60
CA ASN A 66 -5.35 18.08 -9.25
C ASN A 66 -4.91 17.42 -10.57
N HIS A 67 -5.76 16.69 -11.30
CA HIS A 67 -5.41 16.05 -12.59
C HIS A 67 -4.79 17.00 -13.61
N TYR A 68 -5.23 18.26 -13.55
CA TYR A 68 -4.80 19.32 -14.45
C TYR A 68 -3.40 19.84 -14.09
N THR A 69 -2.89 19.53 -12.89
CA THR A 69 -1.51 19.84 -12.47
C THR A 69 -0.57 18.65 -12.59
N ASP A 70 -1.02 17.52 -13.13
CA ASP A 70 -0.12 16.41 -13.45
C ASP A 70 0.92 16.93 -14.45
N ALA A 71 2.17 16.96 -14.00
CA ALA A 71 3.28 17.63 -14.67
C ALA A 71 3.46 17.14 -16.11
N SER A 72 3.16 15.87 -16.37
CA SER A 72 3.26 15.27 -17.70
C SER A 72 2.29 15.91 -18.71
N LYS A 73 1.02 16.12 -18.33
CA LYS A 73 0.03 16.77 -19.20
C LYS A 73 0.33 18.25 -19.39
N TYR A 74 0.76 18.96 -18.34
CA TYR A 74 1.11 20.38 -18.41
C TYR A 74 2.36 20.62 -19.28
N ALA A 75 3.39 19.79 -19.14
CA ALA A 75 4.60 19.86 -19.96
C ALA A 75 4.29 19.69 -21.45
N LYS A 76 3.41 18.73 -21.79
CA LYS A 76 3.02 18.49 -23.18
C LYS A 76 2.23 19.65 -23.79
N THR A 77 1.37 20.33 -23.02
CA THR A 77 0.55 21.43 -23.53
C THR A 77 1.34 22.73 -23.75
N TYR A 78 2.31 23.05 -22.89
CA TYR A 78 3.00 24.35 -22.93
C TYR A 78 4.43 24.32 -23.47
N TYR A 79 5.11 23.17 -23.39
CA TYR A 79 6.53 23.06 -23.77
C TYR A 79 6.79 22.06 -24.91
N GLY A 80 5.73 21.44 -25.46
CA GLY A 80 5.80 20.57 -26.63
C GLY A 80 6.29 19.15 -26.35
N GLU A 81 6.40 18.35 -27.41
CA GLU A 81 6.76 16.92 -27.32
C GLU A 81 8.17 16.70 -26.79
N THR A 82 9.11 17.57 -27.15
CA THR A 82 10.53 17.43 -26.80
C THR A 82 10.80 17.58 -25.30
N LEU A 83 10.13 18.52 -24.62
CA LEU A 83 10.27 18.64 -23.16
C LEU A 83 9.50 17.52 -22.44
N HIS A 84 8.32 17.15 -22.93
CA HIS A 84 7.55 16.05 -22.35
C HIS A 84 8.32 14.71 -22.40
N GLU A 85 8.96 14.38 -23.52
CA GLU A 85 9.74 13.14 -23.65
C GLU A 85 10.96 13.12 -22.73
N THR A 86 11.59 14.27 -22.50
CA THR A 86 12.77 14.37 -21.64
C THR A 86 12.44 14.31 -20.15
N THR A 87 11.28 14.83 -19.71
CA THR A 87 10.91 14.87 -18.28
C THR A 87 9.91 13.79 -17.84
N ARG A 88 9.31 13.04 -18.77
CA ARG A 88 8.27 12.03 -18.44
C ARG A 88 8.78 10.94 -17.49
N HIS A 89 10.06 10.61 -17.54
CA HIS A 89 10.69 9.56 -16.73
C HIS A 89 11.32 10.07 -15.43
N ASP A 90 11.33 11.38 -15.19
CA ASP A 90 11.94 11.95 -13.98
C ASP A 90 11.10 11.64 -12.72
N THR A 91 9.81 11.36 -12.88
CA THR A 91 8.87 11.02 -11.79
C THR A 91 8.87 9.54 -11.35
N ASP A 92 9.63 8.64 -12.00
CA ASP A 92 9.67 7.21 -11.67
C ASP A 92 10.50 6.88 -10.40
N TRP A 93 10.98 7.90 -9.66
CA TRP A 93 11.88 7.74 -8.50
C TRP A 93 11.22 7.86 -7.11
N GLY A 94 9.93 7.57 -6.97
CA GLY A 94 9.38 7.25 -5.64
C GLY A 94 7.89 7.50 -5.46
N ASP A 95 7.15 6.41 -5.28
CA ASP A 95 5.92 6.39 -4.47
C ASP A 95 6.21 6.98 -3.08
N TYR A 96 5.58 8.11 -2.76
CA TYR A 96 5.26 8.56 -1.40
C TYR A 96 3.83 9.06 -1.34
#